data_AF-A0A4V1SUU2-F1
#
_entry.id   AF-A0A4V1SUU2-F1
#
_cell.length_a   1.000
_cell.length_b   1.000
_cell.length_c   1.000
_cell.angle_alpha   90.00
_cell.angle_beta   90.00
_cell.angle_gamma   90.00
#
_symmetry.space_group_name_H-M   'P 1'
#
loop_
_entity.id
_entity.type
_entity.pdbx_description
1 polymer ?
#
loop_
_entity_poly.entity_id
_entity_poly.type
_entity_poly.pdbx_seq_one_letter_code
_entity_poly.pdbx_strand_id
1 'polypeptide(L)'
;ALAYIRAHAVYFNIDIRLFDQWDVHVHVPAGATPKDGPSAGITMLTALVSAFTQRKVKEHLAMTGEITLRGKVLPVGGIKEKILAAKRANIKEIILCKSNQKDILEIKESYITDMKFHYVSDMKEVIGLALMPDKVANALDLTVKEDVKPVLN
;
A
#
# COMPACT_ATOMS: atom_id res chain seq x y z
N ALA A 1 9.63 1.78 0.89
CA ALA A 1 8.58 0.89 1.42
C ALA A 1 9.18 -0.33 2.13
N LEU A 2 9.90 -1.22 1.43
CA LEU A 2 10.43 -2.46 2.01
C LEU A 2 11.29 -2.25 3.27
N ALA A 3 12.19 -1.26 3.26
CA ALA A 3 13.01 -0.91 4.43
C ALA A 3 12.16 -0.55 5.67
N TYR A 4 11.06 0.19 5.48
CA TYR A 4 10.14 0.54 6.57
C TYR A 4 9.42 -0.72 7.11
N ILE A 5 8.96 -1.61 6.22
CA ILE A 5 8.31 -2.86 6.61
C ILE A 5 9.29 -3.73 7.41
N ARG A 6 10.54 -3.88 6.94
CA ARG A 6 11.58 -4.65 7.65
C ARG A 6 11.85 -4.08 9.05
N ALA A 7 11.96 -2.75 9.17
CA ALA A 7 12.18 -2.07 10.45
C ALA A 7 10.98 -2.17 11.42
N HIS A 8 9.77 -2.45 10.92
CA HIS A 8 8.53 -2.51 11.70
C HIS A 8 7.82 -3.86 11.55
N ALA A 9 8.54 -4.93 11.23
CA ALA A 9 7.96 -6.22 10.86
C ALA A 9 7.03 -6.78 11.95
N VAL A 10 7.43 -6.62 13.22
CA VAL A 10 6.64 -7.00 14.40
C VAL A 10 5.27 -6.33 14.40
N TYR A 11 5.18 -5.05 14.04
CA TYR A 11 3.90 -4.33 14.00
C TYR A 11 2.95 -4.90 12.94
N PHE A 12 3.49 -5.40 11.83
CA PHE A 12 2.71 -6.02 10.77
C PHE A 12 2.49 -7.52 10.94
N ASN A 13 2.97 -8.11 12.05
CA ASN A 13 2.98 -9.55 12.29
C ASN A 13 3.70 -10.33 11.18
N ILE A 14 4.86 -9.81 10.75
CA ILE A 14 5.74 -10.44 9.76
C ILE A 14 7.00 -10.90 10.48
N ASP A 15 7.41 -12.15 10.26
CA ASP A 15 8.73 -12.63 10.71
C ASP A 15 9.82 -11.99 9.84
N ILE A 16 10.76 -11.29 10.48
CA ILE A 16 11.81 -10.56 9.78
C ILE A 16 12.73 -11.46 8.95
N ARG A 17 12.84 -12.76 9.29
CA ARG A 17 13.66 -13.72 8.56
C ARG A 17 13.10 -14.03 7.16
N LEU A 18 11.81 -13.78 6.93
CA LEU A 18 11.19 -13.98 5.61
C LEU A 18 11.81 -13.10 4.52
N PHE A 19 12.30 -11.91 4.89
CA PHE A 19 12.92 -11.01 3.93
C PHE A 19 14.27 -11.51 3.40
N ASP A 20 14.84 -12.55 4.00
CA ASP A 20 16.09 -13.17 3.57
C ASP A 20 15.83 -14.54 2.88
N GLN A 21 14.59 -15.06 2.93
CA GLN A 21 14.20 -16.34 2.32
C GLN A 21 13.36 -16.19 1.04
N TRP A 22 12.81 -14.99 0.81
CA TRP A 22 11.90 -14.74 -0.29
C TRP A 22 12.34 -13.52 -1.10
N ASP A 23 12.48 -13.72 -2.40
CA ASP A 23 12.69 -12.63 -3.35
C ASP A 23 11.39 -11.89 -3.63
N VAL A 24 11.51 -10.57 -3.80
CA VAL A 24 10.38 -9.70 -4.10
C VAL A 24 10.53 -9.13 -5.50
N HIS A 25 9.56 -9.41 -6.35
CA HIS A 25 9.41 -8.77 -7.64
C HIS A 25 8.19 -7.85 -7.61
N VAL A 26 8.37 -6.55 -7.87
CA VAL A 26 7.24 -5.62 -8.04
C VAL A 26 7.10 -5.22 -9.49
N HIS A 27 5.92 -5.49 -10.04
CA HIS A 27 5.57 -5.11 -11.40
C HIS A 27 4.42 -4.12 -11.40
N VAL A 28 4.58 -3.00 -12.12
CA VAL A 28 3.53 -2.01 -12.35
C VAL A 28 3.22 -1.99 -13.85
N PRO A 29 2.10 -2.57 -14.31
CA PRO A 29 1.74 -2.60 -15.74
C PRO A 29 1.20 -1.23 -16.21
N ALA A 30 1.17 -0.92 -17.51
CA ALA A 30 1.74 -1.60 -18.67
C ALA A 30 3.16 -1.08 -18.97
N GLY A 31 4.15 -1.95 -19.18
CA GLY A 31 5.59 -1.60 -19.13
C GLY A 31 6.04 -0.42 -20.01
N ALA A 32 5.39 -0.19 -21.15
CA ALA A 32 5.74 0.87 -22.10
C ALA A 32 5.36 2.29 -21.63
N THR A 33 4.43 2.43 -20.69
CA THR A 33 4.06 3.74 -20.13
C THR A 33 5.01 4.06 -18.97
N PRO A 34 5.79 5.16 -19.05
CA PRO A 34 6.63 5.58 -17.93
C PRO A 34 5.79 5.76 -16.68
N LYS A 35 6.16 5.07 -15.58
CA LYS A 35 5.66 5.39 -14.24
C LYS A 35 6.81 5.98 -13.47
N ASP A 36 6.66 7.23 -13.08
CA ASP A 36 7.63 7.95 -12.28
C ASP A 36 6.90 8.74 -11.19
N GLY A 37 7.64 9.09 -10.14
CA GLY A 37 7.19 9.94 -9.05
C GLY A 37 6.88 9.18 -7.75
N PRO A 38 7.06 9.86 -6.60
CA PRO A 38 6.98 9.24 -5.29
C PRO A 38 5.55 8.89 -4.84
N SER A 39 4.53 9.30 -5.60
CA SER A 39 3.12 9.29 -5.16
C SER A 39 2.47 7.92 -5.02
N ALA A 40 3.13 6.85 -5.47
CA ALA A 40 2.70 5.46 -5.28
C ALA A 40 3.29 4.82 -4.00
N GLY A 41 3.95 5.60 -3.14
CA GLY A 41 4.63 5.12 -1.95
C GLY A 41 3.77 4.26 -1.04
N ILE A 42 2.59 4.76 -0.66
CA ILE A 42 1.66 4.03 0.21
C ILE A 42 1.02 2.83 -0.48
N THR A 43 0.90 2.87 -1.82
CA THR A 43 0.44 1.74 -2.64
C THR A 43 1.44 0.61 -2.60
N MET A 44 2.72 0.93 -2.80
CA MET A 44 3.82 -0.04 -2.74
C MET A 44 3.95 -0.64 -1.34
N LEU A 45 3.80 0.18 -0.29
CA LEU A 45 3.74 -0.31 1.09
C LEU A 45 2.61 -1.33 1.25
N THR A 46 1.39 -0.97 0.86
CA THR A 46 0.21 -1.85 1.00
C THR A 46 0.37 -3.16 0.25
N ALA A 47 0.84 -3.10 -1.01
CA ALA A 47 1.07 -4.28 -1.83
C ALA A 47 2.08 -5.24 -1.19
N LEU A 48 3.20 -4.70 -0.67
CA LEU A 48 4.23 -5.50 -0.01
C LEU A 48 3.74 -6.08 1.32
N VAL A 49 3.07 -5.30 2.16
CA VAL A 49 2.51 -5.82 3.43
C VAL A 49 1.45 -6.88 3.15
N SER A 50 0.59 -6.68 2.15
CA SER A 50 -0.36 -7.70 1.68
C SER A 50 0.36 -8.98 1.26
N ALA A 51 1.43 -8.88 0.46
CA ALA A 51 2.21 -10.02 0.01
C ALA A 51 2.86 -10.79 1.18
N PHE A 52 3.45 -10.11 2.18
CA PHE A 52 4.10 -10.81 3.30
C PHE A 52 3.13 -11.30 4.39
N THR A 53 1.93 -10.74 4.47
CA THR A 53 0.90 -11.17 5.45
C THR A 53 -0.16 -12.09 4.84
N GLN A 54 -0.15 -12.23 3.51
CA GLN A 54 -1.16 -12.92 2.71
C GLN A 54 -2.58 -12.36 2.87
N ARG A 55 -2.73 -11.15 3.44
CA ARG A 55 -4.03 -10.49 3.67
C ARG A 55 -4.54 -9.84 2.39
N LYS A 56 -5.85 -9.94 2.15
CA LYS A 56 -6.51 -9.31 0.99
C LYS A 56 -6.43 -7.78 1.09
N VAL A 57 -6.20 -7.12 -0.05
CA VAL A 57 -6.44 -5.68 -0.19
C VAL A 57 -7.93 -5.45 -0.40
N LYS A 58 -8.49 -4.44 0.24
CA LYS A 58 -9.90 -4.05 0.10
C LYS A 58 -10.25 -3.69 -1.35
N GLU A 59 -11.38 -4.20 -1.83
CA GLU A 59 -11.87 -3.93 -3.19
C GLU A 59 -12.34 -2.47 -3.36
N HIS A 60 -12.33 -1.98 -4.60
CA HIS A 60 -12.75 -0.62 -4.97
C HIS A 60 -12.06 0.51 -4.18
N LEU A 61 -10.82 0.27 -3.75
CA LEU A 61 -9.97 1.20 -3.03
C LEU A 61 -8.83 1.72 -3.92
N ALA A 62 -8.66 3.04 -3.97
CA ALA A 62 -7.45 3.66 -4.52
C ALA A 62 -6.68 4.41 -3.42
N MET A 63 -5.40 4.66 -3.65
CA MET A 63 -4.58 5.42 -2.71
C MET A 63 -3.46 6.17 -3.41
N THR A 64 -3.10 7.33 -2.87
CA THR A 64 -1.96 8.12 -3.34
C THR A 64 -1.30 8.84 -2.17
N GLY A 65 0.02 8.86 -2.15
CA GLY A 65 0.79 9.46 -1.06
C GLY A 65 2.24 9.04 -1.14
N GLU A 66 3.13 10.02 -0.95
CA GLU A 66 4.55 9.78 -0.78
C GLU A 66 4.83 9.25 0.63
N ILE A 67 5.91 8.48 0.77
CA ILE A 67 6.28 7.80 2.01
C ILE A 67 7.66 8.23 2.49
N THR A 68 7.84 8.34 3.81
CA THR A 68 9.14 8.58 4.45
C THR A 68 9.64 7.34 5.18
N LEU A 69 10.96 7.21 5.41
CA LEU A 69 11.47 6.11 6.26
C LEU A 69 10.97 6.16 7.71
N ARG A 70 10.42 7.30 8.16
CA ARG A 70 9.86 7.49 9.51
C ARG A 70 8.37 7.13 9.61
N GLY A 71 7.75 6.60 8.56
CA GLY A 71 6.34 6.19 8.61
C GLY A 71 5.33 7.29 8.27
N LYS A 72 5.77 8.51 7.90
CA LYS A 72 4.86 9.59 7.49
C LYS A 72 4.40 9.48 6.05
N VAL A 73 3.15 9.86 5.81
CA VAL A 73 2.53 10.03 4.49
C VAL A 73 2.58 11.51 4.11
N LEU A 74 3.22 11.81 2.99
CA LEU A 74 3.42 13.16 2.48
C LEU A 74 2.42 13.49 1.36
N PRO A 75 2.09 14.79 1.18
CA PRO A 75 1.18 15.21 0.13
C PRO A 75 1.79 15.01 -1.25
N VAL A 76 0.93 14.85 -2.24
CA VAL A 76 1.31 14.65 -3.64
C VAL A 76 0.52 15.59 -4.55
N GLY A 77 1.07 15.87 -5.73
CA GLY A 77 0.40 16.69 -6.75
C GLY A 77 -0.61 15.91 -7.60
N GLY A 78 -1.35 16.64 -8.44
CA GLY A 78 -2.29 16.11 -9.43
C GLY A 78 -3.50 15.42 -8.81
N ILE A 79 -3.98 15.91 -7.65
CA ILE A 79 -5.08 15.27 -6.91
C ILE A 79 -6.36 15.25 -7.75
N LYS A 80 -6.74 16.36 -8.35
CA LYS A 80 -7.96 16.47 -9.15
C LYS A 80 -8.01 15.42 -10.27
N GLU A 81 -6.92 15.27 -11.04
CA GLU A 81 -6.82 14.32 -12.13
C GLU A 81 -6.90 12.88 -11.62
N LYS A 82 -6.23 12.59 -10.49
CA LYS A 82 -6.25 11.27 -9.83
C LYS A 82 -7.64 10.89 -9.34
N ILE A 83 -8.36 11.81 -8.71
CA ILE A 83 -9.74 11.55 -8.23
C ILE A 83 -10.67 11.30 -9.40
N LEU A 84 -10.62 12.12 -10.45
CA LEU A 84 -11.45 11.93 -11.63
C LEU A 84 -11.13 10.60 -12.36
N ALA A 85 -9.86 10.19 -12.39
CA ALA A 85 -9.47 8.88 -12.92
C ALA A 85 -10.01 7.73 -12.05
N ALA A 86 -9.88 7.81 -10.73
CA ALA A 86 -10.41 6.82 -9.79
C ALA A 86 -11.93 6.69 -9.94
N LYS A 87 -12.64 7.82 -10.04
CA LYS A 87 -14.09 7.87 -10.29
C LYS A 87 -14.47 7.15 -11.59
N ARG A 88 -13.75 7.41 -12.70
CA ARG A 88 -13.96 6.70 -13.98
C ARG A 88 -13.73 5.19 -13.88
N ALA A 89 -12.82 4.77 -13.00
CA ALA A 89 -12.56 3.35 -12.70
C ALA A 89 -13.54 2.75 -11.66
N ASN A 90 -14.62 3.46 -11.30
CA ASN A 90 -15.61 3.03 -10.31
C ASN A 90 -15.00 2.70 -8.93
N ILE A 91 -13.95 3.41 -8.54
CA ILE A 91 -13.40 3.38 -7.18
C ILE A 91 -14.40 4.04 -6.22
N LYS A 92 -14.58 3.44 -5.04
CA LYS A 92 -15.51 3.91 -4.01
C LYS A 92 -14.81 4.59 -2.85
N GLU A 93 -13.57 4.20 -2.56
CA GLU A 93 -12.81 4.74 -1.45
C GLU A 93 -11.43 5.22 -1.90
N ILE A 94 -10.97 6.36 -1.37
CA ILE A 94 -9.64 6.90 -1.65
C ILE A 94 -8.91 7.19 -0.34
N ILE A 95 -7.68 6.71 -0.21
CA ILE A 95 -6.74 7.11 0.86
C ILE A 95 -5.77 8.15 0.32
N LEU A 96 -5.63 9.27 1.03
CA LEU A 96 -4.72 10.37 0.68
C LEU A 96 -4.16 11.06 1.93
N CYS A 97 -3.06 11.79 1.75
CA CYS A 97 -2.47 12.59 2.82
C CYS A 97 -3.48 13.62 3.34
N LYS A 98 -3.52 13.83 4.66
CA LYS A 98 -4.35 14.85 5.30
C LYS A 98 -4.16 16.25 4.70
N SER A 99 -2.93 16.60 4.34
CA SER A 99 -2.62 17.89 3.71
C SER A 99 -3.22 18.06 2.30
N ASN A 100 -3.61 16.97 1.63
CA ASN A 100 -4.30 17.02 0.34
C ASN A 100 -5.82 17.21 0.47
N GLN A 101 -6.37 17.30 1.69
CA GLN A 101 -7.81 17.54 1.89
C GLN A 101 -8.28 18.84 1.23
N LYS A 102 -7.45 19.89 1.27
CA LYS A 102 -7.72 21.17 0.61
C LYS A 102 -7.95 21.00 -0.89
N ASP A 103 -7.21 20.12 -1.55
CA ASP A 103 -7.31 19.91 -3.00
C ASP A 103 -8.62 19.19 -3.38
N ILE A 104 -9.19 18.40 -2.45
CA ILE A 104 -10.51 17.78 -2.63
C ILE A 104 -11.64 18.82 -2.54
N LEU A 105 -11.49 19.82 -1.65
CA LEU A 105 -12.49 20.89 -1.49
C LEU A 105 -12.59 21.79 -2.74
N GLU A 106 -11.58 21.80 -3.60
CA GLU A 106 -11.60 22.52 -4.87
C GLU A 106 -12.37 21.76 -5.98
N ILE A 107 -12.70 20.48 -5.76
CA ILE A 107 -13.47 19.67 -6.71
C ILE A 107 -14.96 19.88 -6.43
N LYS A 108 -15.75 20.16 -7.48
CA LYS A 108 -17.20 20.27 -7.35
C LYS A 108 -17.77 18.99 -6.74
N GLU A 109 -18.49 19.12 -5.63
CA GLU A 109 -19.05 18.02 -4.85
C GLU A 109 -19.80 17.00 -5.71
N SER A 110 -20.62 17.49 -6.66
CA SER A 110 -21.36 16.67 -7.64
C SER A 110 -20.53 15.62 -8.40
N TYR A 111 -19.21 15.79 -8.52
CA TYR A 111 -18.32 14.84 -9.19
C TYR A 111 -17.81 13.72 -8.26
N ILE A 112 -17.90 13.90 -6.95
CA ILE A 112 -17.25 13.05 -5.94
C ILE A 112 -18.21 12.57 -4.83
N THR A 113 -19.52 12.81 -4.97
CA THR A 113 -20.54 12.51 -3.94
C THR A 113 -20.65 11.04 -3.53
N ASP A 114 -20.30 10.11 -4.41
CA ASP A 114 -20.34 8.65 -4.16
C ASP A 114 -18.97 8.08 -3.76
N MET A 115 -17.99 8.94 -3.47
CA MET A 115 -16.64 8.56 -3.08
C MET A 115 -16.41 8.87 -1.61
N LYS A 116 -15.82 7.92 -0.87
CA LYS A 116 -15.38 8.12 0.50
C LYS A 116 -13.88 8.45 0.53
N PHE A 117 -13.54 9.55 1.18
CA PHE A 117 -12.15 9.99 1.35
C PHE A 117 -11.64 9.67 2.75
N HIS A 118 -10.46 9.08 2.83
CA HIS A 118 -9.73 8.79 4.07
C HIS A 118 -8.45 9.61 4.11
N TYR A 119 -8.37 10.52 5.09
CA TYR A 119 -7.25 11.43 5.25
C TYR A 119 -6.28 10.91 6.31
N VAL A 120 -5.07 10.56 5.89
CA VAL A 120 -4.07 9.91 6.76
C VAL A 120 -2.81 10.75 6.92
N SER A 121 -2.07 10.50 7.99
CA SER A 121 -0.77 11.12 8.25
C SER A 121 0.36 10.09 8.41
N ASP A 122 0.00 8.85 8.73
CA ASP A 122 0.91 7.76 9.05
C ASP A 122 0.60 6.51 8.21
N MET A 123 1.66 5.81 7.84
CA MET A 123 1.60 4.59 7.02
C MET A 123 0.83 3.47 7.69
N LYS A 124 0.82 3.43 9.02
CA LYS A 124 0.07 2.43 9.77
C LYS A 124 -1.44 2.58 9.57
N GLU A 125 -1.93 3.82 9.48
CA GLU A 125 -3.33 4.13 9.18
C GLU A 125 -3.72 3.58 7.81
N VAL A 126 -2.84 3.75 6.81
CA VAL A 126 -3.06 3.21 5.45
C VAL A 126 -3.28 1.70 5.52
N ILE A 127 -2.40 0.96 6.20
CA ILE A 127 -2.48 -0.51 6.28
C ILE A 127 -3.75 -0.95 7.01
N GLY A 128 -4.13 -0.25 8.08
CA GLY A 128 -5.37 -0.53 8.81
C GLY A 128 -6.64 -0.31 7.98
N LEU A 129 -6.62 0.67 7.06
CA LEU A 129 -7.74 0.95 6.16
C LEU A 129 -7.76 0.04 4.92
N ALA A 130 -6.58 -0.35 4.43
CA ALA A 130 -6.44 -0.99 3.13
C ALA A 130 -6.47 -2.52 3.18
N LEU A 131 -5.98 -3.15 4.25
CA LEU A 131 -5.90 -4.61 4.34
C LEU A 131 -7.06 -5.20 5.14
N MET A 132 -7.75 -6.16 4.55
CA MET A 132 -8.78 -6.96 5.22
C MET A 132 -8.14 -7.94 6.22
N PRO A 133 -8.87 -8.40 7.24
CA PRO A 133 -8.39 -9.45 8.14
C PRO A 133 -8.23 -10.80 7.43
N ASP A 134 -9.03 -11.06 6.39
CA ASP A 134 -9.02 -12.33 5.65
C ASP A 134 -7.78 -12.50 4.77
N LYS A 135 -7.28 -13.74 4.70
CA LYS A 135 -6.24 -14.14 3.77
C LYS A 135 -6.78 -14.33 2.35
N VAL A 136 -5.90 -14.21 1.34
CA VAL A 136 -6.20 -14.56 -0.05
C VAL A 136 -6.52 -16.06 -0.19
N ALA A 137 -7.27 -16.44 -1.22
CA ALA A 137 -7.78 -17.81 -1.38
C ALA A 137 -6.67 -18.87 -1.46
N ASN A 138 -5.57 -18.56 -2.13
CA ASN A 138 -4.39 -19.43 -2.28
C ASN A 138 -3.20 -18.84 -1.51
N ALA A 139 -3.38 -18.61 -0.21
CA ALA A 139 -2.32 -18.02 0.61
C ALA A 139 -1.08 -18.93 0.63
N LEU A 140 0.09 -18.32 0.35
CA LEU A 140 1.37 -19.01 0.47
C LEU A 140 1.66 -19.34 1.93
N ASP A 141 2.31 -20.48 2.14
CA ASP A 141 2.92 -20.80 3.42
C ASP A 141 4.22 -20.02 3.57
N LEU A 142 4.14 -18.92 4.33
CA LEU A 142 5.27 -18.06 4.69
C LEU A 142 5.81 -18.40 6.09
N THR A 143 5.80 -19.68 6.47
CA THR A 143 6.57 -20.12 7.63
C THR A 143 8.06 -20.08 7.32
N VAL A 144 8.85 -19.59 8.29
CA VAL A 144 10.31 -19.58 8.18
C VAL A 144 10.78 -21.03 8.17
N LYS A 145 11.43 -21.44 7.08
CA LYS A 145 12.07 -22.75 7.01
C LYS A 145 13.40 -22.62 7.74
N GLU A 146 13.62 -23.36 8.82
CA GLU A 146 14.94 -23.40 9.42
C GLU A 146 15.91 -24.02 8.41
N ASP A 147 17.06 -23.38 8.17
CA ASP A 147 18.15 -24.05 7.49
C ASP A 147 18.49 -25.29 8.32
N VAL A 148 18.29 -26.47 7.74
CA VAL A 148 18.90 -27.69 8.28
C VAL A 148 20.40 -27.44 8.21
N LYS A 149 21.01 -27.11 9.35
CA LYS A 149 22.48 -27.03 9.45
C LYS A 149 23.03 -28.32 8.84
N PRO A 150 23.99 -28.28 7.91
CA PRO A 150 24.67 -29.50 7.51
C PRO A 150 25.22 -30.11 8.80
N VAL A 151 24.81 -31.34 9.09
CA VAL A 151 25.46 -32.15 10.13
C VAL A 151 26.89 -32.31 9.64
N LEU A 152 27.78 -31.49 10.20
CA LEU A 152 29.22 -31.67 10.07
C LEU A 152 29.53 -32.97 10.79
N ASN A 153 29.66 -34.06 10.02
CA ASN A 153 30.33 -35.29 10.47
C ASN A 153 31.84 -35.04 10.55
#